data_AF-A0A538EE58-F1
#
_entry.id   AF-A0A538EE58-F1
#
_cell.length_a   1.000
_cell.length_b   1.000
_cell.length_c   1.000
_cell.angle_alpha   90.00
_cell.angle_beta   90.00
_cell.angle_gamma   90.00
#
_symmetry.space_group_name_H-M   'P 1'
#
loop_
_entity.id
_entity.type
_entity.pdbx_description
1 polymer ?
#
loop_
_entity_poly.entity_id
_entity_poly.type
_entity_poly.pdbx_seq_one_letter_code
_entity_poly.pdbx_strand_id
1 'polypeptide(L)'
;MCRRRARALVRGLAGLAALAAGLVAAPSALADTPFGLSCGDNGNLKVCNGSVKTFDGVPLDLTVTFPASAGPKLPLVVVSHGWGGHKVDFGSATSGVGTLMPWAERGYVALGISARGFGNSCGSAQSRAADPQGCEKGWVHLDDPRYELRDIQYLAGKLADQGIVSPLRIGLTGTSYGGGVSLEGAVLRDRIMNPDGTLSAWRSPAGTPMRVAATAPLWPWSDLVYSLTPNGRTNDFTITSPTDDLSPSGVLKESFVAGLYALGQATGYYAPPGADPGADLTPWYAEVNAGEPYDGNPLIDAQKQEIAQHHSPYYLPNTQAPAPTLLQNGWTDDLFPVDEALRFYNRTRAQYPGTPLALIAEDVGHQRGQNKSADVQLRDARVFDWFARYVKGDKSVTPLATGSVEALTEACGAPSAGPFITPNWVAQHPGEVRFDSAPGQTFTSAGGDPNVARTIDPIAGGGACATTSASDEPDTANWSLPAATGNGYTLLGAPTVIADVAVSGEFPEVAERLWDVGPDGNQTLVARGLYRPDASGRQVFQLHPGAWHFAAGHVPKLQLLGRDAPYGRASNGTFSISVSNLQLRLPVHESADGSQVLTPLPPPASCGAQLAPDLRKPAGCGGHPK
;
A
#
# COMPACT_ATOMS: atom_id res chain seq x y z
N MET A 1 22.46 52.68 55.65
CA MET A 1 23.04 51.85 56.73
C MET A 1 22.85 50.40 56.31
N CYS A 2 23.80 49.50 56.05
CA CYS A 2 25.25 49.31 56.29
C CYS A 2 25.91 48.95 54.93
N ARG A 3 27.02 49.55 54.45
CA ARG A 3 28.46 49.35 54.81
C ARG A 3 28.87 47.88 54.86
N ARG A 4 29.94 47.35 54.25
CA ARG A 4 31.17 47.80 53.52
C ARG A 4 31.80 46.50 52.94
N ARG A 5 32.58 46.46 51.84
CA ARG A 5 34.04 46.76 51.69
C ARG A 5 34.36 46.58 50.18
N ALA A 6 34.97 47.51 49.43
CA ALA A 6 36.37 47.98 49.43
C ALA A 6 37.36 46.82 49.13
N ARG A 7 38.25 46.80 48.13
CA ARG A 7 39.24 47.77 47.58
C ARG A 7 39.75 47.23 46.20
N ALA A 8 39.85 48.06 45.16
CA ALA A 8 41.08 48.72 44.65
C ALA A 8 42.14 47.80 43.99
N LEU A 9 42.47 48.02 42.72
CA LEU A 9 43.71 48.71 42.27
C LEU A 9 43.85 48.67 40.74
N VAL A 10 44.32 49.80 40.20
CA VAL A 10 44.77 50.02 38.81
C VAL A 10 46.23 49.57 38.64
N ARG A 11 46.54 48.91 37.52
CA ARG A 11 47.84 48.78 36.78
C ARG A 11 47.56 47.77 35.64
N GLY A 12 47.60 48.07 34.35
CA GLY A 12 48.63 48.75 33.58
C GLY A 12 49.61 47.71 33.03
N LEU A 13 49.46 47.28 31.77
CA LEU A 13 50.55 46.87 30.85
C LEU A 13 50.00 46.30 29.52
N ALA A 14 50.67 46.70 28.44
CA ALA A 14 50.45 46.29 27.06
C ALA A 14 50.75 44.81 26.81
N GLY A 15 50.10 44.21 25.81
CA GLY A 15 50.46 42.87 25.34
C GLY A 15 49.56 42.31 24.24
N LEU A 16 50.11 42.29 23.03
CA LEU A 16 49.88 41.32 21.95
C LEU A 16 48.51 41.28 21.25
N ALA A 17 48.50 41.87 20.04
CA ALA A 17 47.62 41.47 18.96
C ALA A 17 47.87 39.99 18.60
N ALA A 18 46.93 39.12 18.95
CA ALA A 18 46.86 37.76 18.43
C ALA A 18 45.96 37.79 17.18
N LEU A 19 46.56 37.55 16.01
CA LEU A 19 45.83 37.17 14.81
C LEU A 19 45.08 35.87 15.10
N ALA A 20 43.77 35.96 15.32
CA ALA A 20 42.88 34.83 15.18
C ALA A 20 42.70 34.55 13.69
N ALA A 21 43.60 33.75 13.12
CA ALA A 21 43.36 33.13 11.83
C ALA A 21 42.20 32.15 12.00
N GLY A 22 40.98 32.61 11.70
CA GLY A 22 39.83 31.74 11.56
C GLY A 22 40.09 30.78 10.41
N LEU A 23 40.44 29.53 10.72
CA LEU A 23 40.27 28.44 9.78
C LEU A 23 38.77 28.28 9.54
N VAL A 24 38.27 28.97 8.52
CA VAL A 24 37.05 28.58 7.83
C VAL A 24 37.40 27.25 7.17
N ALA A 25 37.04 26.14 7.81
CA ALA A 25 37.09 24.84 7.15
C ALA A 25 36.20 24.95 5.91
N ALA A 26 36.83 24.89 4.73
CA ALA A 26 36.09 24.79 3.47
C ALA A 26 35.13 23.60 3.59
N PRO A 27 33.86 23.72 3.16
CA PRO A 27 32.98 22.56 3.11
C PRO A 27 33.68 21.49 2.28
N SER A 28 33.99 20.36 2.90
CA SER A 28 34.52 19.21 2.18
C SER A 28 33.51 18.86 1.10
N ALA A 29 33.89 18.98 -0.16
CA ALA A 29 33.07 18.50 -1.26
C ALA A 29 32.70 17.05 -0.98
N LEU A 30 31.46 16.67 -1.30
CA LEU A 30 31.04 15.27 -1.27
C LEU A 30 32.08 14.40 -1.99
N ALA A 31 32.26 13.16 -1.56
CA ALA A 31 32.98 12.20 -2.39
C ALA A 31 32.28 12.16 -3.75
N ASP A 32 32.97 12.60 -4.81
CA ASP A 32 32.39 12.83 -6.14
C ASP A 32 31.87 11.54 -6.82
N THR A 33 32.10 10.36 -6.22
CA THR A 33 31.82 9.04 -6.77
C THR A 33 31.14 8.11 -5.74
N PRO A 34 29.81 8.20 -5.55
CA PRO A 34 29.04 7.23 -4.78
C PRO A 34 29.37 5.80 -5.21
N PHE A 35 29.69 4.92 -4.25
CA PHE A 35 30.16 3.56 -4.47
C PHE A 35 31.40 3.39 -5.38
N GLY A 36 32.10 4.47 -5.73
CA GLY A 36 33.16 4.46 -6.74
C GLY A 36 32.66 4.47 -8.19
N LEU A 37 31.37 4.79 -8.42
CA LEU A 37 30.78 4.88 -9.75
C LEU A 37 31.24 6.12 -10.51
N SER A 38 31.27 6.00 -11.83
CA SER A 38 31.46 7.14 -12.73
C SER A 38 30.20 8.02 -12.75
N CYS A 39 30.40 9.34 -12.65
CA CYS A 39 29.33 10.32 -12.58
C CYS A 39 29.39 11.29 -13.76
N GLY A 40 28.23 11.58 -14.35
CA GLY A 40 28.04 12.65 -15.33
C GLY A 40 27.38 13.87 -14.72
N ASP A 41 27.61 15.03 -15.34
CA ASP A 41 26.91 16.28 -15.01
C ASP A 41 25.57 16.35 -15.76
N ASN A 42 24.53 16.84 -15.07
CA ASN A 42 23.27 17.23 -15.66
C ASN A 42 22.75 18.52 -15.03
N GLY A 43 23.07 19.67 -15.65
CA GLY A 43 22.75 20.98 -15.08
C GLY A 43 23.44 21.18 -13.72
N ASN A 44 22.64 21.38 -12.68
CA ASN A 44 23.11 21.51 -11.29
C ASN A 44 23.14 20.17 -10.51
N LEU A 45 22.90 19.04 -11.19
CA LEU A 45 22.89 17.71 -10.61
C LEU A 45 24.06 16.86 -11.11
N LYS A 46 24.46 15.90 -10.29
CA LYS A 46 25.34 14.78 -10.66
C LYS A 46 24.51 13.51 -10.76
N VAL A 47 24.80 12.70 -11.78
CA VAL A 47 24.13 11.41 -12.03
C VAL A 47 25.18 10.31 -12.18
N CYS A 48 25.14 9.31 -11.30
CA CYS A 48 26.08 8.19 -11.29
C CYS A 48 25.31 6.90 -11.52
N ASN A 49 25.74 6.12 -12.52
CA ASN A 49 25.10 4.88 -12.90
C ASN A 49 26.08 3.72 -12.78
N GLY A 50 25.58 2.56 -12.37
CA GLY A 50 26.35 1.33 -12.49
C GLY A 50 25.84 0.21 -11.59
N SER A 51 26.64 -0.84 -11.52
CA SER A 51 26.32 -2.03 -10.73
C SER A 51 27.17 -2.09 -9.47
N VAL A 52 26.53 -2.38 -8.33
CA VAL A 52 27.17 -2.47 -7.02
C VAL A 52 26.78 -3.78 -6.34
N LYS A 53 27.76 -4.54 -5.85
CA LYS A 53 27.50 -5.75 -5.07
C LYS A 53 26.96 -5.40 -3.68
N THR A 54 25.89 -6.09 -3.29
CA THR A 54 25.23 -5.94 -2.00
C THR A 54 25.81 -6.90 -0.94
N PHE A 55 25.13 -7.05 0.19
CA PHE A 55 25.60 -7.78 1.37
C PHE A 55 25.90 -9.27 1.13
N ASP A 56 25.21 -9.90 0.18
CA ASP A 56 25.37 -11.32 -0.19
C ASP A 56 26.16 -11.52 -1.49
N GLY A 57 26.68 -10.44 -2.08
CA GLY A 57 27.46 -10.47 -3.32
C GLY A 57 26.63 -10.34 -4.60
N VAL A 58 25.30 -10.30 -4.53
CA VAL A 58 24.45 -10.05 -5.71
C VAL A 58 24.68 -8.64 -6.25
N PRO A 59 24.97 -8.47 -7.55
CA PRO A 59 25.15 -7.17 -8.17
C PRO A 59 23.80 -6.50 -8.46
N LEU A 60 23.62 -5.26 -8.00
CA LEU A 60 22.43 -4.45 -8.29
C LEU A 60 22.77 -3.27 -9.19
N ASP A 61 22.03 -3.13 -10.29
CA ASP A 61 22.05 -1.96 -11.15
C ASP A 61 21.26 -0.82 -10.51
N LEU A 62 21.91 0.34 -10.38
CA LEU A 62 21.37 1.48 -9.67
C LEU A 62 21.79 2.81 -10.30
N THR A 63 21.08 3.85 -9.88
CA THR A 63 21.33 5.24 -10.24
C THR A 63 21.32 6.09 -8.98
N VAL A 64 22.37 6.89 -8.78
CA VAL A 64 22.45 7.90 -7.72
C VAL A 64 22.41 9.28 -8.35
N THR A 65 21.47 10.11 -7.93
CA THR A 65 21.33 11.50 -8.39
C THR A 65 21.37 12.46 -7.20
N PHE A 66 22.16 13.53 -7.28
CA PHE A 66 22.32 14.47 -6.17
C PHE A 66 22.76 15.87 -6.64
N PRO A 67 22.57 16.94 -5.85
CA PRO A 67 23.05 18.27 -6.21
C PRO A 67 24.58 18.35 -6.30
N ALA A 68 25.11 18.94 -7.36
CA ALA A 68 26.55 19.03 -7.61
C ALA A 68 27.32 19.89 -6.59
N SER A 69 26.65 20.89 -5.97
CA SER A 69 27.26 21.83 -5.02
C SER A 69 26.98 21.50 -3.54
N ALA A 70 26.43 20.32 -3.26
CA ALA A 70 26.01 19.97 -1.92
C ALA A 70 27.17 19.60 -0.98
N GLY A 71 26.98 19.88 0.32
CA GLY A 71 27.87 19.43 1.39
C GLY A 71 27.64 17.97 1.80
N PRO A 72 28.47 17.42 2.70
CA PRO A 72 28.39 16.03 3.11
C PRO A 72 27.13 15.72 3.94
N LYS A 73 26.81 14.43 4.06
CA LYS A 73 25.71 13.89 4.90
C LYS A 73 24.32 14.43 4.55
N LEU A 74 24.01 14.46 3.26
CA LEU A 74 22.68 14.81 2.76
C LEU A 74 21.58 13.82 3.22
N PRO A 75 20.30 14.24 3.28
CA PRO A 75 19.20 13.29 3.42
C PRO A 75 19.11 12.40 2.17
N LEU A 76 18.82 11.12 2.37
CA LEU A 76 18.65 10.12 1.32
C LEU A 76 17.16 9.89 1.06
N VAL A 77 16.79 9.73 -0.21
CA VAL A 77 15.53 9.12 -0.64
C VAL A 77 15.85 7.94 -1.54
N VAL A 78 15.30 6.77 -1.21
CA VAL A 78 15.31 5.62 -2.10
C VAL A 78 13.95 5.55 -2.80
N VAL A 79 13.98 5.47 -4.13
CA VAL A 79 12.80 5.35 -4.99
C VAL A 79 12.81 3.96 -5.62
N SER A 80 11.96 3.08 -5.11
CA SER A 80 11.84 1.69 -5.57
C SER A 80 10.78 1.56 -6.67
N HIS A 81 11.04 0.70 -7.66
CA HIS A 81 10.13 0.49 -8.80
C HIS A 81 9.00 -0.51 -8.50
N GLY A 82 7.92 -0.44 -9.28
CA GLY A 82 6.85 -1.45 -9.27
C GLY A 82 7.26 -2.77 -9.92
N TRP A 83 6.42 -3.80 -9.79
CA TRP A 83 6.69 -5.14 -10.33
C TRP A 83 6.97 -5.11 -11.85
N GLY A 84 7.99 -5.85 -12.28
CA GLY A 84 8.46 -5.86 -13.68
C GLY A 84 9.15 -4.58 -14.15
N GLY A 85 9.27 -3.59 -13.28
CA GLY A 85 10.06 -2.39 -13.51
C GLY A 85 11.57 -2.63 -13.40
N HIS A 86 12.30 -1.53 -13.50
CA HIS A 86 13.73 -1.43 -13.26
C HIS A 86 14.01 -0.07 -12.61
N LYS A 87 15.28 0.20 -12.26
CA LYS A 87 15.69 1.49 -11.70
C LYS A 87 15.10 2.63 -12.53
N VAL A 88 14.56 3.62 -11.83
CA VAL A 88 13.88 4.71 -12.53
C VAL A 88 14.91 5.57 -13.26
N ASP A 89 14.77 5.66 -14.57
CA ASP A 89 15.65 6.48 -15.40
C ASP A 89 15.56 7.96 -15.03
N PHE A 90 16.72 8.64 -15.09
CA PHE A 90 16.84 10.08 -14.84
C PHE A 90 15.90 10.93 -15.73
N GLY A 91 15.52 10.43 -16.93
CA GLY A 91 14.71 11.14 -17.93
C GLY A 91 13.30 10.57 -18.18
N SER A 92 12.77 9.72 -17.30
CA SER A 92 11.42 9.18 -17.46
C SER A 92 10.36 10.30 -17.55
N ALA A 93 9.42 10.17 -18.48
CA ALA A 93 8.32 11.11 -18.71
C ALA A 93 7.31 11.22 -17.54
N THR A 94 7.51 10.43 -16.47
CA THR A 94 6.75 10.53 -15.22
C THR A 94 7.38 11.58 -14.30
N SER A 95 6.93 12.82 -14.40
CA SER A 95 7.28 13.87 -13.44
C SER A 95 6.79 13.50 -12.03
N GLY A 96 7.59 13.72 -10.99
CA GLY A 96 7.08 13.66 -9.61
C GLY A 96 7.90 12.81 -8.64
N VAL A 97 7.23 12.23 -7.65
CA VAL A 97 7.88 11.45 -6.56
C VAL A 97 8.44 10.11 -7.02
N GLY A 98 7.95 9.60 -8.16
CA GLY A 98 8.41 8.36 -8.76
C GLY A 98 9.72 8.48 -9.53
N THR A 99 10.29 9.67 -9.71
CA THR A 99 11.58 9.88 -10.42
C THR A 99 12.64 10.51 -9.51
N LEU A 100 13.91 10.35 -9.86
CA LEU A 100 15.03 10.79 -9.01
C LEU A 100 15.26 12.31 -9.04
N MET A 101 15.02 12.96 -10.19
CA MET A 101 15.36 14.36 -10.40
C MET A 101 14.62 15.31 -9.44
N PRO A 102 13.29 15.22 -9.24
CA PRO A 102 12.58 16.12 -8.32
C PRO A 102 13.08 16.05 -6.87
N TRP A 103 13.54 14.88 -6.42
CA TRP A 103 14.18 14.71 -5.12
C TRP A 103 15.56 15.38 -5.08
N ALA A 104 16.39 15.16 -6.08
CA ALA A 104 17.72 15.75 -6.15
C ALA A 104 17.67 17.27 -6.22
N GLU A 105 16.76 17.87 -7.01
CA GLU A 105 16.52 19.33 -7.05
C GLU A 105 16.09 19.90 -5.70
N ARG A 106 15.42 19.09 -4.89
CA ARG A 106 15.05 19.44 -3.51
C ARG A 106 16.20 19.24 -2.53
N GLY A 107 17.41 18.85 -2.95
CA GLY A 107 18.56 18.72 -2.05
C GLY A 107 18.67 17.38 -1.35
N TYR A 108 18.07 16.32 -1.90
CA TYR A 108 18.29 14.94 -1.46
C TYR A 108 19.38 14.28 -2.29
N VAL A 109 20.01 13.24 -1.74
CA VAL A 109 20.57 12.16 -2.56
C VAL A 109 19.40 11.24 -2.92
N ALA A 110 19.13 11.04 -4.20
CA ALA A 110 18.09 10.17 -4.70
C ALA A 110 18.73 8.89 -5.26
N LEU A 111 18.31 7.73 -4.76
CA LEU A 111 18.81 6.41 -5.15
C LEU A 111 17.67 5.62 -5.79
N GLY A 112 17.80 5.29 -7.07
CA GLY A 112 16.94 4.34 -7.77
C GLY A 112 17.67 3.02 -7.95
N ILE A 113 17.03 1.91 -7.62
CA ILE A 113 17.62 0.56 -7.67
C ILE A 113 16.72 -0.33 -8.53
N SER A 114 17.30 -1.09 -9.45
CA SER A 114 16.65 -2.26 -10.02
C SER A 114 16.71 -3.35 -8.95
N ALA A 115 15.57 -3.76 -8.39
CA ALA A 115 15.52 -4.83 -7.40
C ALA A 115 16.17 -6.10 -7.96
N ARG A 116 16.72 -6.94 -7.07
CA ARG A 116 17.34 -8.21 -7.47
C ARG A 116 16.35 -9.04 -8.30
N GLY A 117 16.88 -9.76 -9.28
CA GLY A 117 16.07 -10.51 -10.23
C GLY A 117 15.40 -9.69 -11.31
N PHE A 118 15.53 -8.35 -11.34
CA PHE A 118 15.00 -7.50 -12.41
C PHE A 118 16.09 -6.77 -13.20
N GLY A 119 15.83 -6.51 -14.48
CA GLY A 119 16.70 -5.70 -15.33
C GLY A 119 18.16 -6.17 -15.30
N ASN A 120 19.09 -5.24 -15.05
CA ASN A 120 20.52 -5.57 -14.95
C ASN A 120 20.97 -6.00 -13.55
N SER A 121 20.05 -6.16 -12.60
CA SER A 121 20.27 -6.76 -11.29
C SER A 121 20.01 -8.27 -11.33
N CYS A 122 20.70 -8.97 -12.24
CA CYS A 122 20.54 -10.41 -12.51
C CYS A 122 19.21 -10.85 -13.18
N GLY A 123 18.32 -9.93 -13.52
CA GLY A 123 17.07 -10.25 -14.22
C GLY A 123 17.24 -10.61 -15.70
N SER A 124 18.14 -9.92 -16.42
CA SER A 124 18.40 -10.18 -17.83
C SER A 124 19.42 -11.31 -18.04
N ALA A 125 19.27 -12.09 -19.11
CA ALA A 125 20.24 -13.11 -19.47
C ALA A 125 21.67 -12.54 -19.63
N GLN A 126 21.77 -11.30 -20.14
CA GLN A 126 23.05 -10.60 -20.28
C GLN A 126 23.69 -10.28 -18.92
N SER A 127 22.91 -9.78 -17.95
CA SER A 127 23.45 -9.48 -16.61
C SER A 127 23.95 -10.74 -15.90
N ARG A 128 23.23 -11.86 -16.01
CA ARG A 128 23.67 -13.15 -15.48
C ARG A 128 24.91 -13.70 -16.18
N ALA A 129 25.01 -13.54 -17.50
CA ALA A 129 26.21 -13.94 -18.24
C ALA A 129 27.43 -13.07 -17.88
N ALA A 130 27.23 -11.81 -17.52
CA ALA A 130 28.29 -10.88 -17.17
C ALA A 130 28.90 -11.14 -15.77
N ASP A 131 28.10 -11.60 -14.81
CA ASP A 131 28.56 -12.05 -13.49
C ASP A 131 27.85 -13.34 -13.03
N PRO A 132 28.21 -14.51 -13.60
CA PRO A 132 27.51 -15.77 -13.29
C PRO A 132 27.60 -16.16 -11.81
N GLN A 133 28.72 -15.85 -11.16
CA GLN A 133 28.92 -16.15 -9.74
C GLN A 133 28.12 -15.18 -8.85
N GLY A 134 28.13 -13.88 -9.16
CA GLY A 134 27.33 -12.90 -8.42
C GLY A 134 25.83 -13.10 -8.60
N CYS A 135 25.40 -13.61 -9.75
CA CYS A 135 23.99 -13.86 -10.05
C CYS A 135 23.50 -15.28 -9.73
N GLU A 136 24.31 -16.12 -9.06
CA GLU A 136 23.94 -17.50 -8.71
C GLU A 136 22.60 -17.56 -7.96
N LYS A 137 22.31 -16.55 -7.12
CA LYS A 137 21.05 -16.39 -6.36
C LYS A 137 20.39 -15.03 -6.61
N GLY A 138 20.65 -14.44 -7.77
CA GLY A 138 20.12 -13.13 -8.14
C GLY A 138 18.72 -13.20 -8.76
N TRP A 139 17.83 -14.04 -8.23
CA TRP A 139 16.43 -14.10 -8.66
C TRP A 139 15.56 -13.15 -7.85
N VAL A 140 14.31 -13.02 -8.27
CA VAL A 140 13.29 -12.26 -7.56
C VAL A 140 12.89 -13.01 -6.30
N HIS A 141 12.86 -12.33 -5.15
CA HIS A 141 12.38 -12.87 -3.88
C HIS A 141 11.06 -12.24 -3.42
N LEU A 142 10.34 -11.55 -4.31
CA LEU A 142 9.00 -11.00 -4.03
C LEU A 142 8.97 -10.05 -2.81
N ASP A 143 9.91 -9.10 -2.77
CA ASP A 143 10.11 -8.11 -1.70
C ASP A 143 10.22 -8.79 -0.34
N ASP A 144 11.13 -9.76 -0.25
CA ASP A 144 11.46 -10.38 1.00
C ASP A 144 12.43 -9.47 1.78
N PRO A 145 12.12 -9.04 3.02
CA PRO A 145 12.96 -8.11 3.75
C PRO A 145 14.29 -8.72 4.18
N ARG A 146 14.46 -10.05 4.06
CA ARG A 146 15.75 -10.74 4.21
C ARG A 146 16.70 -10.43 3.05
N TYR A 147 16.19 -9.99 1.89
CA TYR A 147 16.91 -9.74 0.64
C TYR A 147 16.68 -8.33 0.07
N GLU A 148 15.54 -8.01 -0.56
CA GLU A 148 15.32 -6.73 -1.27
C GLU A 148 15.41 -5.50 -0.35
N LEU A 149 14.72 -5.51 0.80
CA LEU A 149 14.87 -4.40 1.76
C LEU A 149 16.30 -4.34 2.31
N ARG A 150 16.92 -5.50 2.52
CA ARG A 150 18.28 -5.58 3.04
C ARG A 150 19.31 -5.04 2.05
N ASP A 151 19.07 -5.17 0.75
CA ASP A 151 19.86 -4.53 -0.30
C ASP A 151 19.80 -3.01 -0.20
N ILE A 152 18.59 -2.46 -0.06
CA ILE A 152 18.38 -1.03 0.15
C ILE A 152 19.13 -0.56 1.41
N GLN A 153 19.00 -1.30 2.50
CA GLN A 153 19.63 -0.98 3.78
C GLN A 153 21.16 -1.05 3.72
N TYR A 154 21.71 -2.01 2.99
CA TYR A 154 23.15 -2.15 2.79
C TYR A 154 23.71 -1.00 1.94
N LEU A 155 23.07 -0.68 0.82
CA LEU A 155 23.49 0.40 -0.07
C LEU A 155 23.40 1.77 0.61
N ALA A 156 22.31 2.03 1.36
CA ALA A 156 22.21 3.24 2.17
C ALA A 156 23.30 3.30 3.25
N GLY A 157 23.64 2.17 3.87
CA GLY A 157 24.77 2.04 4.80
C GLY A 157 26.11 2.42 4.16
N LYS A 158 26.39 1.90 2.95
CA LYS A 158 27.60 2.22 2.19
C LYS A 158 27.71 3.72 1.86
N LEU A 159 26.61 4.37 1.46
CA LEU A 159 26.59 5.82 1.23
C LEU A 159 26.85 6.61 2.53
N ALA A 160 26.33 6.14 3.66
CA ALA A 160 26.56 6.77 4.95
C ALA A 160 28.01 6.65 5.41
N ASP A 161 28.63 5.47 5.19
CA ASP A 161 30.04 5.23 5.50
C ASP A 161 30.98 6.07 4.62
N GLN A 162 30.58 6.36 3.37
CA GLN A 162 31.28 7.32 2.50
C GLN A 162 31.09 8.79 2.93
N GLY A 163 30.24 9.06 3.93
CA GLY A 163 29.90 10.41 4.37
C GLY A 163 28.99 11.18 3.40
N ILE A 164 28.43 10.50 2.38
CA ILE A 164 27.57 11.13 1.37
C ILE A 164 26.19 11.42 1.95
N VAL A 165 25.60 10.45 2.65
CA VAL A 165 24.28 10.57 3.27
C VAL A 165 24.34 10.56 4.80
N SER A 166 23.33 11.14 5.43
CA SER A 166 23.13 11.04 6.87
C SER A 166 22.50 9.69 7.23
N PRO A 167 23.06 8.94 8.20
CA PRO A 167 22.59 7.60 8.54
C PRO A 167 21.17 7.57 9.17
N LEU A 168 20.67 8.72 9.63
CA LEU A 168 19.39 8.85 10.34
C LEU A 168 18.35 9.69 9.58
N ARG A 169 18.62 10.05 8.32
CA ARG A 169 17.75 10.85 7.45
C ARG A 169 17.52 10.13 6.13
N ILE A 170 16.92 8.94 6.21
CA ILE A 170 16.66 8.06 5.07
C ILE A 170 15.15 7.96 4.86
N GLY A 171 14.69 8.34 3.68
CA GLY A 171 13.32 8.18 3.24
C GLY A 171 13.17 7.04 2.24
N LEU A 172 12.08 6.27 2.32
CA LEU A 172 11.76 5.20 1.36
C LEU A 172 10.40 5.47 0.72
N THR A 173 10.34 5.42 -0.60
CA THR A 173 9.11 5.61 -1.37
C THR A 173 9.14 4.72 -2.61
N GLY A 174 7.97 4.38 -3.12
CA GLY A 174 7.82 3.62 -4.34
C GLY A 174 6.37 3.26 -4.58
N THR A 175 6.10 2.81 -5.79
CA THR A 175 4.76 2.40 -6.24
C THR A 175 4.66 0.89 -6.26
N SER A 176 3.53 0.31 -5.86
CA SER A 176 3.24 -1.12 -5.99
C SER A 176 4.26 -1.96 -5.22
N TYR A 177 5.05 -2.79 -5.90
CA TYR A 177 6.25 -3.47 -5.36
C TYR A 177 7.14 -2.51 -4.57
N GLY A 178 7.56 -1.39 -5.17
CA GLY A 178 8.30 -0.35 -4.47
C GLY A 178 7.57 0.25 -3.26
N GLY A 179 6.24 0.20 -3.25
CA GLY A 179 5.41 0.56 -2.10
C GLY A 179 5.48 -0.48 -0.98
N GLY A 180 5.39 -1.77 -1.32
CA GLY A 180 5.57 -2.91 -0.42
C GLY A 180 6.87 -2.81 0.38
N VAL A 181 8.02 -2.83 -0.30
CA VAL A 181 9.34 -2.69 0.36
C VAL A 181 9.50 -1.38 1.16
N SER A 182 8.83 -0.30 0.73
CA SER A 182 8.81 0.96 1.50
C SER A 182 8.02 0.81 2.81
N LEU A 183 6.93 0.06 2.81
CA LEU A 183 6.13 -0.22 4.01
C LEU A 183 6.86 -1.19 4.95
N GLU A 184 7.57 -2.18 4.42
CA GLU A 184 8.48 -3.03 5.22
C GLU A 184 9.56 -2.21 5.92
N GLY A 185 10.20 -1.28 5.19
CA GLY A 185 11.19 -0.37 5.74
C GLY A 185 10.61 0.54 6.84
N ALA A 186 9.32 0.88 6.77
CA ALA A 186 8.64 1.59 7.83
C ALA A 186 8.54 0.74 9.11
N VAL A 187 8.16 -0.53 8.98
CA VAL A 187 8.00 -1.47 10.11
C VAL A 187 9.34 -1.82 10.74
N LEU A 188 10.35 -2.16 9.93
CA LEU A 188 11.66 -2.53 10.45
C LEU A 188 12.41 -1.31 11.00
N ARG A 189 12.24 -0.12 10.39
CA ARG A 189 12.70 1.20 10.83
C ARG A 189 14.21 1.34 11.03
N ASP A 190 14.76 0.73 12.07
CA ASP A 190 16.18 0.69 12.46
C ASP A 190 16.67 -0.74 12.67
N ARG A 191 15.98 -1.71 12.07
CA ARG A 191 16.27 -3.14 12.13
C ARG A 191 16.43 -3.70 10.72
N ILE A 192 17.21 -4.77 10.60
CA ILE A 192 17.27 -5.61 9.41
C ILE A 192 16.67 -6.97 9.74
N MET A 193 16.14 -7.67 8.74
CA MET A 193 15.83 -9.09 8.87
C MET A 193 17.02 -9.91 8.37
N ASN A 194 17.49 -10.86 9.20
CA ASN A 194 18.54 -11.79 8.84
C ASN A 194 17.96 -12.94 7.99
N PRO A 195 18.78 -13.75 7.30
CA PRO A 195 18.28 -14.80 6.41
C PRO A 195 17.49 -15.90 7.15
N ASP A 196 17.67 -16.03 8.45
CA ASP A 196 16.91 -16.94 9.33
C ASP A 196 15.61 -16.33 9.86
N GLY A 197 15.22 -15.14 9.39
CA GLY A 197 14.03 -14.41 9.83
C GLY A 197 14.19 -13.63 11.15
N THR A 198 15.33 -13.76 11.85
CA THR A 198 15.57 -13.01 13.09
C THR A 198 15.84 -11.54 12.81
N LEU A 199 15.58 -10.66 13.79
CA LEU A 199 15.83 -9.22 13.66
C LEU A 199 17.14 -8.81 14.33
N SER A 200 17.93 -8.01 13.61
CA SER A 200 19.16 -7.36 14.11
C SER A 200 19.03 -5.84 14.02
N ALA A 201 19.75 -5.10 14.88
CA ALA A 201 19.86 -3.65 14.72
C ALA A 201 20.52 -3.31 13.37
N TRP A 202 19.95 -2.35 12.64
CA TRP A 202 20.50 -1.91 11.37
C TRP A 202 21.73 -1.03 11.61
N ARG A 203 22.87 -1.56 11.15
CA ARG A 203 24.15 -0.86 11.11
C ARG A 203 24.66 -0.84 9.67
N SER A 204 25.35 0.23 9.30
CA SER A 204 26.13 0.26 8.07
C SER A 204 27.24 -0.79 8.10
N PRO A 205 27.88 -1.10 6.96
CA PRO A 205 29.04 -1.99 6.93
C PRO A 205 30.19 -1.57 7.87
N ALA A 206 30.40 -0.27 8.11
CA ALA A 206 31.38 0.23 9.08
C ALA A 206 30.83 0.36 10.53
N GLY A 207 29.62 -0.10 10.80
CA GLY A 207 29.04 -0.18 12.14
C GLY A 207 28.21 1.05 12.59
N THR A 208 28.02 2.04 11.71
CA THR A 208 27.24 3.25 11.99
C THR A 208 25.76 2.88 12.21
N PRO A 209 25.11 3.29 13.31
CA PRO A 209 23.67 3.06 13.49
C PRO A 209 22.86 3.74 12.38
N MET A 210 21.93 3.02 11.77
CA MET A 210 21.13 3.47 10.64
C MET A 210 19.64 3.49 10.99
N ARG A 211 18.85 4.35 10.33
CA ARG A 211 17.40 4.40 10.54
C ARG A 211 16.64 5.06 9.39
N VAL A 212 15.49 4.47 9.05
CA VAL A 212 14.44 5.09 8.22
C VAL A 212 13.76 6.22 9.00
N ALA A 213 13.84 7.42 8.46
CA ALA A 213 13.29 8.65 9.03
C ALA A 213 11.83 8.88 8.66
N ALA A 214 11.42 8.46 7.46
CA ALA A 214 10.03 8.48 7.01
C ALA A 214 9.82 7.56 5.80
N THR A 215 8.57 7.20 5.52
CA THR A 215 8.20 6.48 4.31
C THR A 215 6.96 7.09 3.66
N ALA A 216 6.84 6.93 2.34
CA ALA A 216 5.60 7.14 1.59
C ALA A 216 5.36 5.96 0.63
N PRO A 217 4.82 4.84 1.13
CA PRO A 217 4.37 3.74 0.28
C PRO A 217 3.18 4.18 -0.60
N LEU A 218 3.30 4.03 -1.92
CA LEU A 218 2.24 4.37 -2.87
C LEU A 218 1.59 3.09 -3.40
N TRP A 219 0.29 3.00 -3.17
CA TRP A 219 -0.58 1.83 -3.35
C TRP A 219 0.11 0.50 -2.97
N PRO A 220 0.69 0.38 -1.75
CA PRO A 220 1.31 -0.87 -1.30
C PRO A 220 0.26 -1.92 -0.99
N TRP A 221 0.70 -3.17 -0.85
CA TRP A 221 0.02 -4.13 0.02
C TRP A 221 0.56 -4.01 1.45
N SER A 222 -0.30 -4.34 2.41
CA SER A 222 0.07 -4.67 3.79
C SER A 222 0.09 -6.18 4.02
N ASP A 223 -0.78 -6.91 3.33
CA ASP A 223 -0.89 -8.37 3.33
C ASP A 223 -0.94 -8.87 1.88
N LEU A 224 0.15 -9.49 1.42
CA LEU A 224 0.25 -9.96 0.04
C LEU A 224 -0.57 -11.23 -0.20
N VAL A 225 -0.83 -12.04 0.84
CA VAL A 225 -1.75 -13.18 0.72
C VAL A 225 -3.14 -12.65 0.43
N TYR A 226 -3.68 -11.79 1.30
CA TYR A 226 -5.01 -11.20 1.10
C TYR A 226 -5.12 -10.45 -0.21
N SER A 227 -4.07 -9.70 -0.59
CA SER A 227 -4.10 -8.90 -1.81
C SER A 227 -4.27 -9.74 -3.08
N LEU A 228 -3.68 -10.93 -3.13
CA LEU A 228 -3.71 -11.83 -4.29
C LEU A 228 -4.83 -12.87 -4.22
N THR A 229 -5.17 -13.32 -3.01
CA THR A 229 -6.19 -14.33 -2.72
C THR A 229 -7.10 -13.85 -1.57
N PRO A 230 -7.90 -12.78 -1.73
CA PRO A 230 -8.75 -12.26 -0.67
C PRO A 230 -9.83 -13.25 -0.25
N ASN A 231 -10.11 -13.30 1.05
CA ASN A 231 -11.18 -14.11 1.64
C ASN A 231 -12.34 -13.28 2.23
N GLY A 232 -12.21 -11.94 2.18
CA GLY A 232 -13.20 -10.96 2.63
C GLY A 232 -13.31 -10.81 4.16
N ARG A 233 -12.26 -11.14 4.92
CA ARG A 233 -12.25 -10.98 6.39
C ARG A 233 -11.72 -9.64 6.90
N THR A 234 -11.11 -8.84 6.04
CA THR A 234 -10.69 -7.49 6.39
C THR A 234 -11.89 -6.54 6.41
N ASN A 235 -12.06 -5.83 7.53
CA ASN A 235 -13.09 -4.80 7.67
C ASN A 235 -12.45 -3.46 8.07
N ASP A 236 -13.02 -2.36 7.58
CA ASP A 236 -12.54 -1.01 7.89
C ASP A 236 -12.82 -0.55 9.33
N PHE A 237 -13.73 -1.24 10.02
CA PHE A 237 -14.15 -0.95 11.41
C PHE A 237 -13.49 -1.85 12.48
N THR A 238 -12.66 -2.83 12.08
CA THR A 238 -11.91 -3.69 13.01
C THR A 238 -10.41 -3.65 12.75
N ILE A 239 -9.63 -4.10 13.72
CA ILE A 239 -8.24 -4.48 13.52
C ILE A 239 -8.23 -5.96 13.18
N THR A 240 -7.85 -6.28 11.94
CA THR A 240 -7.80 -7.65 11.42
C THR A 240 -6.87 -8.53 12.26
N SER A 241 -7.33 -9.71 12.69
CA SER A 241 -6.45 -10.65 13.38
C SER A 241 -5.33 -11.11 12.43
N PRO A 242 -4.12 -11.42 12.92
CA PRO A 242 -3.05 -12.03 12.11
C PRO A 242 -3.37 -13.42 11.53
N THR A 243 -4.59 -13.91 11.63
CA THR A 243 -5.02 -15.21 11.08
C THR A 243 -6.25 -15.11 10.21
N ASP A 244 -7.01 -14.00 10.29
CA ASP A 244 -8.33 -13.90 9.65
C ASP A 244 -8.20 -13.93 8.12
N ASP A 245 -7.19 -13.26 7.58
CA ASP A 245 -6.95 -13.21 6.13
C ASP A 245 -6.29 -14.49 5.57
N LEU A 246 -5.83 -15.39 6.44
CA LEU A 246 -5.16 -16.65 6.06
C LEU A 246 -6.10 -17.87 6.07
N SER A 247 -7.28 -17.73 6.68
CA SER A 247 -8.25 -18.82 6.85
C SER A 247 -9.70 -18.32 6.85
N PRO A 248 -10.56 -18.86 5.96
CA PRO A 248 -10.25 -19.84 4.91
C PRO A 248 -9.33 -19.24 3.83
N SER A 249 -8.74 -20.10 2.99
CA SER A 249 -8.02 -19.64 1.80
C SER A 249 -8.98 -18.89 0.86
N GLY A 250 -8.55 -17.74 0.34
CA GLY A 250 -9.40 -16.84 -0.43
C GLY A 250 -9.66 -17.23 -1.89
N VAL A 251 -10.12 -16.27 -2.67
CA VAL A 251 -10.37 -16.38 -4.12
C VAL A 251 -9.23 -15.69 -4.86
N LEU A 252 -8.56 -16.40 -5.77
CA LEU A 252 -7.46 -15.83 -6.56
C LEU A 252 -7.97 -14.69 -7.45
N LYS A 253 -7.31 -13.52 -7.41
CA LYS A 253 -7.49 -12.47 -8.42
C LYS A 253 -6.85 -12.89 -9.74
N GLU A 254 -7.52 -13.76 -10.48
CA GLU A 254 -7.00 -14.53 -11.62
C GLU A 254 -6.31 -13.66 -12.67
N SER A 255 -6.98 -12.63 -13.21
CA SER A 255 -6.39 -11.79 -14.27
C SER A 255 -5.15 -11.04 -13.80
N PHE A 256 -5.14 -10.55 -12.55
CA PHE A 256 -3.96 -9.93 -11.96
C PHE A 256 -2.82 -10.92 -11.76
N VAL A 257 -3.07 -12.05 -11.09
CA VAL A 257 -1.99 -12.98 -10.74
C VAL A 257 -1.38 -13.60 -11.99
N ALA A 258 -2.20 -13.97 -12.98
CA ALA A 258 -1.72 -14.43 -14.28
C ALA A 258 -0.89 -13.36 -15.00
N GLY A 259 -1.36 -12.11 -15.02
CA GLY A 259 -0.66 -10.98 -15.63
C GLY A 259 0.68 -10.68 -14.95
N LEU A 260 0.70 -10.63 -13.61
CA LEU A 260 1.90 -10.41 -12.80
C LEU A 260 2.92 -11.52 -12.99
N TYR A 261 2.48 -12.79 -12.96
CA TYR A 261 3.36 -13.92 -13.17
C TYR A 261 4.02 -13.89 -14.56
N ALA A 262 3.24 -13.66 -15.61
CA ALA A 262 3.75 -13.55 -16.98
C ALA A 262 4.69 -12.35 -17.15
N LEU A 263 4.34 -11.19 -16.58
CA LEU A 263 5.17 -9.99 -16.63
C LEU A 263 6.52 -10.22 -15.94
N GLY A 264 6.51 -10.74 -14.71
CA GLY A 264 7.74 -10.99 -13.96
C GLY A 264 8.63 -12.04 -14.64
N GLN A 265 8.04 -13.05 -15.30
CA GLN A 265 8.79 -14.01 -16.12
C GLN A 265 9.45 -13.35 -17.34
N ALA A 266 8.78 -12.36 -17.96
CA ALA A 266 9.30 -11.65 -19.12
C ALA A 266 10.37 -10.60 -18.77
N THR A 267 10.25 -9.95 -17.61
CA THR A 267 11.10 -8.82 -17.21
C THR A 267 12.16 -9.15 -16.17
N GLY A 268 12.03 -10.31 -15.52
CA GLY A 268 12.88 -10.72 -14.41
C GLY A 268 13.37 -12.15 -14.51
N TYR A 269 13.89 -12.65 -13.40
CA TYR A 269 14.42 -14.00 -13.27
C TYR A 269 13.84 -14.68 -12.03
N TYR A 270 13.04 -15.71 -12.24
CA TYR A 270 12.53 -16.55 -11.16
C TYR A 270 13.55 -17.63 -10.78
N ALA A 271 13.54 -17.99 -9.49
CA ALA A 271 14.27 -19.16 -9.02
C ALA A 271 13.85 -20.39 -9.84
N PRO A 272 14.78 -21.28 -10.21
CA PRO A 272 14.40 -22.59 -10.73
C PRO A 272 13.45 -23.29 -9.74
N PRO A 273 12.41 -24.01 -10.22
CA PRO A 273 11.46 -24.68 -9.34
C PRO A 273 12.13 -25.55 -8.27
N GLY A 274 11.75 -25.33 -7.00
CA GLY A 274 12.30 -26.04 -5.83
C GLY A 274 13.72 -25.65 -5.42
N ALA A 275 14.35 -24.68 -6.09
CA ALA A 275 15.69 -24.21 -5.73
C ALA A 275 15.69 -23.30 -4.49
N ASP A 276 14.61 -22.54 -4.29
CA ASP A 276 14.46 -21.61 -3.18
C ASP A 276 13.00 -21.62 -2.69
N PRO A 277 12.69 -22.33 -1.59
CA PRO A 277 11.34 -22.38 -1.04
C PRO A 277 10.78 -21.03 -0.61
N GLY A 278 11.61 -20.01 -0.36
CA GLY A 278 11.17 -18.65 -0.03
C GLY A 278 10.84 -17.79 -1.25
N ALA A 279 11.12 -18.30 -2.46
CA ALA A 279 10.94 -17.56 -3.71
C ALA A 279 10.44 -18.48 -4.86
N ASP A 280 9.72 -19.55 -4.53
CA ASP A 280 9.34 -20.60 -5.49
C ASP A 280 8.11 -20.23 -6.34
N LEU A 281 8.18 -19.07 -6.99
CA LEU A 281 7.05 -18.40 -7.65
C LEU A 281 6.36 -19.26 -8.72
N THR A 282 7.11 -20.14 -9.40
CA THR A 282 6.57 -20.96 -10.49
C THR A 282 5.64 -22.08 -9.99
N PRO A 283 6.07 -22.96 -9.06
CA PRO A 283 5.18 -23.89 -8.37
C PRO A 283 4.04 -23.20 -7.62
N TRP A 284 4.31 -22.10 -6.92
CA TRP A 284 3.29 -21.32 -6.21
C TRP A 284 2.17 -20.85 -7.13
N TYR A 285 2.54 -20.23 -8.26
CA TYR A 285 1.57 -19.80 -9.27
C TYR A 285 0.76 -20.97 -9.82
N ALA A 286 1.43 -22.08 -10.19
CA ALA A 286 0.75 -23.25 -10.74
C ALA A 286 -0.29 -23.82 -9.76
N GLU A 287 0.04 -23.87 -8.46
CA GLU A 287 -0.83 -24.44 -7.44
C GLU A 287 -2.05 -23.55 -7.13
N VAL A 288 -1.85 -22.24 -6.90
CA VAL A 288 -2.99 -21.34 -6.64
C VAL A 288 -3.91 -21.26 -7.87
N ASN A 289 -3.35 -21.32 -9.08
CA ASN A 289 -4.10 -21.26 -10.32
C ASN A 289 -4.87 -22.58 -10.61
N ALA A 290 -4.42 -23.72 -10.08
CA ALA A 290 -5.11 -25.00 -10.20
C ALA A 290 -6.49 -24.99 -9.53
N GLY A 291 -6.69 -24.13 -8.53
CA GLY A 291 -7.96 -23.99 -7.82
C GLY A 291 -8.09 -24.88 -6.60
N GLU A 292 -9.27 -24.86 -6.02
CA GLU A 292 -9.61 -25.64 -4.83
C GLU A 292 -9.52 -27.15 -5.09
N PRO A 293 -9.19 -27.98 -4.05
CA PRO A 293 -9.03 -27.61 -2.64
C PRO A 293 -7.72 -26.89 -2.32
N TYR A 294 -7.83 -25.72 -1.69
CA TYR A 294 -6.68 -24.98 -1.13
C TYR A 294 -6.41 -25.38 0.33
N ASP A 295 -7.46 -25.46 1.14
CA ASP A 295 -7.31 -25.77 2.57
C ASP A 295 -6.89 -27.24 2.76
N GLY A 296 -5.84 -27.45 3.55
CA GLY A 296 -5.23 -28.78 3.74
C GLY A 296 -4.20 -29.17 2.67
N ASN A 297 -3.95 -28.31 1.68
CA ASN A 297 -2.85 -28.48 0.74
C ASN A 297 -1.52 -27.99 1.37
N PRO A 298 -0.53 -28.88 1.60
CA PRO A 298 0.71 -28.49 2.29
C PRO A 298 1.53 -27.42 1.55
N LEU A 299 1.46 -27.38 0.21
CA LEU A 299 2.18 -26.38 -0.57
C LEU A 299 1.54 -25.00 -0.40
N ILE A 300 0.21 -24.92 -0.46
CA ILE A 300 -0.54 -23.67 -0.22
C ILE A 300 -0.34 -23.18 1.21
N ASP A 301 -0.37 -24.07 2.20
CA ASP A 301 -0.16 -23.70 3.60
C ASP A 301 1.27 -23.18 3.85
N ALA A 302 2.28 -23.82 3.27
CA ALA A 302 3.66 -23.34 3.35
C ALA A 302 3.84 -21.99 2.63
N GLN A 303 3.28 -21.85 1.43
CA GLN A 303 3.30 -20.60 0.67
C GLN A 303 2.65 -19.45 1.43
N LYS A 304 1.44 -19.64 1.97
CA LYS A 304 0.74 -18.61 2.77
C LYS A 304 1.56 -18.20 3.98
N GLN A 305 2.16 -19.17 4.68
CA GLN A 305 3.01 -18.88 5.85
C GLN A 305 4.25 -18.07 5.46
N GLU A 306 4.92 -18.45 4.37
CA GLU A 306 6.07 -17.72 3.84
C GLU A 306 5.69 -16.28 3.49
N ILE A 307 4.68 -16.10 2.62
CA ILE A 307 4.20 -14.78 2.17
C ILE A 307 3.74 -13.91 3.34
N ALA A 308 3.02 -14.48 4.30
CA ALA A 308 2.63 -13.74 5.50
C ALA A 308 3.87 -13.30 6.29
N GLN A 309 4.78 -14.21 6.65
CA GLN A 309 5.89 -13.92 7.55
C GLN A 309 6.99 -13.06 6.93
N HIS A 310 7.18 -13.15 5.62
CA HIS A 310 8.36 -12.63 4.94
C HIS A 310 8.06 -11.78 3.70
N HIS A 311 6.80 -11.50 3.37
CA HIS A 311 6.49 -10.63 2.22
C HIS A 311 5.34 -9.67 2.53
N SER A 312 4.87 -9.63 3.77
CA SER A 312 3.66 -8.90 4.16
C SER A 312 3.95 -8.01 5.38
N PRO A 313 4.07 -6.68 5.19
CA PRO A 313 4.36 -5.73 6.27
C PRO A 313 3.41 -5.82 7.49
N TYR A 314 2.19 -6.33 7.29
CA TYR A 314 1.23 -6.53 8.37
C TYR A 314 1.67 -7.62 9.37
N TYR A 315 2.45 -8.62 8.99
CA TYR A 315 2.84 -9.69 9.92
C TYR A 315 4.28 -9.56 10.42
N LEU A 316 5.08 -8.68 9.80
CA LEU A 316 6.43 -8.38 10.26
C LEU A 316 6.42 -7.99 11.76
N PRO A 317 7.45 -8.36 12.55
CA PRO A 317 7.46 -8.09 13.98
C PRO A 317 7.35 -6.59 14.30
N ASN A 318 6.16 -6.20 14.75
CA ASN A 318 5.77 -4.84 15.08
C ASN A 318 6.06 -4.50 16.55
N THR A 319 7.17 -4.99 17.11
CA THR A 319 7.54 -4.82 18.54
C THR A 319 7.95 -3.39 18.93
N GLN A 320 7.98 -2.47 17.97
CA GLN A 320 8.22 -1.04 18.17
C GLN A 320 7.42 -0.22 17.16
N ALA A 321 7.26 1.07 17.46
CA ALA A 321 6.61 2.03 16.56
C ALA A 321 7.33 2.10 15.19
N PRO A 322 6.59 2.06 14.07
CA PRO A 322 7.18 2.22 12.74
C PRO A 322 7.74 3.63 12.54
N ALA A 323 8.47 3.83 11.44
CA ALA A 323 8.84 5.17 11.00
C ALA A 323 7.59 6.04 10.71
N PRO A 324 7.69 7.38 10.74
CA PRO A 324 6.67 8.26 10.17
C PRO A 324 6.23 7.81 8.77
N THR A 325 4.97 7.48 8.57
CA THR A 325 4.47 6.91 7.30
C THR A 325 3.30 7.70 6.73
N LEU A 326 3.39 8.06 5.46
CA LEU A 326 2.26 8.55 4.68
C LEU A 326 1.81 7.42 3.75
N LEU A 327 0.68 6.79 4.04
CA LEU A 327 0.09 5.77 3.18
C LEU A 327 -0.68 6.43 2.05
N GLN A 328 -0.63 5.84 0.86
CA GLN A 328 -1.57 6.17 -0.21
C GLN A 328 -2.05 4.88 -0.86
N ASN A 329 -3.36 4.71 -1.03
CA ASN A 329 -3.96 3.62 -1.82
C ASN A 329 -5.13 4.17 -2.65
N GLY A 330 -5.52 3.43 -3.69
CA GLY A 330 -6.58 3.84 -4.62
C GLY A 330 -7.92 3.15 -4.37
N TRP A 331 -9.03 3.84 -4.63
CA TRP A 331 -10.38 3.24 -4.53
C TRP A 331 -10.62 2.15 -5.57
N THR A 332 -10.30 2.47 -6.82
CA THR A 332 -10.42 1.58 -7.99
C THR A 332 -9.14 0.81 -8.27
N ASP A 333 -8.21 0.75 -7.30
CA ASP A 333 -7.09 -0.16 -7.34
C ASP A 333 -7.58 -1.58 -7.01
N ASP A 334 -7.89 -2.35 -8.05
CA ASP A 334 -8.45 -3.68 -7.87
C ASP A 334 -7.39 -4.71 -7.44
N LEU A 335 -6.12 -4.33 -7.36
CA LEU A 335 -5.03 -5.17 -6.85
C LEU A 335 -4.80 -4.92 -5.36
N PHE A 336 -4.51 -3.67 -4.98
CA PHE A 336 -4.25 -3.22 -3.60
C PHE A 336 -5.17 -2.05 -3.18
N PRO A 337 -6.46 -2.34 -2.94
CA PRO A 337 -7.45 -1.31 -2.60
C PRO A 337 -7.15 -0.62 -1.26
N VAL A 338 -7.94 0.40 -0.92
CA VAL A 338 -7.76 1.22 0.30
C VAL A 338 -7.79 0.39 1.59
N ASP A 339 -8.46 -0.76 1.60
CA ASP A 339 -8.49 -1.67 2.75
C ASP A 339 -7.10 -2.23 3.13
N GLU A 340 -6.17 -2.39 2.18
CA GLU A 340 -4.75 -2.69 2.45
C GLU A 340 -4.10 -1.62 3.33
N ALA A 341 -4.31 -0.34 2.97
CA ALA A 341 -3.83 0.78 3.75
C ALA A 341 -4.48 0.82 5.14
N LEU A 342 -5.80 0.62 5.19
CA LEU A 342 -6.59 0.68 6.43
C LEU A 342 -6.20 -0.42 7.40
N ARG A 343 -5.89 -1.64 6.93
CA ARG A 343 -5.41 -2.74 7.77
C ARG A 343 -4.17 -2.30 8.56
N PHE A 344 -3.18 -1.76 7.87
CA PHE A 344 -1.97 -1.23 8.52
C PHE A 344 -2.26 0.00 9.40
N TYR A 345 -3.04 0.96 8.88
CA TYR A 345 -3.35 2.22 9.53
C TYR A 345 -4.09 2.02 10.87
N ASN A 346 -5.15 1.19 10.88
CA ASN A 346 -5.96 0.92 12.06
C ASN A 346 -5.14 0.23 13.16
N ARG A 347 -4.39 -0.83 12.81
CA ARG A 347 -3.50 -1.52 13.76
C ARG A 347 -2.45 -0.58 14.33
N THR A 348 -1.77 0.19 13.48
CA THR A 348 -0.68 1.07 13.89
C THR A 348 -1.18 2.19 14.79
N ARG A 349 -2.32 2.81 14.48
CA ARG A 349 -2.91 3.85 15.34
C ARG A 349 -3.37 3.31 16.68
N ALA A 350 -3.84 2.06 16.75
CA ALA A 350 -4.22 1.44 18.00
C ALA A 350 -3.01 1.10 18.89
N GLN A 351 -1.95 0.56 18.30
CA GLN A 351 -0.75 0.14 19.04
C GLN A 351 0.21 1.29 19.34
N TYR A 352 0.31 2.25 18.42
CA TYR A 352 1.27 3.35 18.44
C TYR A 352 0.61 4.70 18.10
N PRO A 353 -0.34 5.19 18.93
CA PRO A 353 -1.13 6.39 18.65
C PRO A 353 -0.31 7.68 18.48
N GLY A 354 0.93 7.71 18.98
CA GLY A 354 1.84 8.85 18.83
C GLY A 354 2.73 8.81 17.57
N THR A 355 2.67 7.75 16.77
CA THR A 355 3.46 7.64 15.54
C THR A 355 2.84 8.50 14.45
N PRO A 356 3.61 9.40 13.79
CA PRO A 356 3.10 10.13 12.65
C PRO A 356 2.67 9.18 11.54
N LEU A 357 1.37 9.17 11.26
CA LEU A 357 0.73 8.30 10.27
C LEU A 357 -0.43 9.05 9.64
N ALA A 358 -0.50 9.12 8.33
CA ALA A 358 -1.62 9.71 7.59
C ALA A 358 -1.94 8.83 6.37
N LEU A 359 -3.15 8.97 5.83
CA LEU A 359 -3.64 8.22 4.67
C LEU A 359 -4.15 9.17 3.59
N ILE A 360 -3.75 8.93 2.34
CA ILE A 360 -4.38 9.50 1.15
C ILE A 360 -5.15 8.38 0.44
N ALA A 361 -6.41 8.63 0.12
CA ALA A 361 -7.26 7.68 -0.61
C ALA A 361 -7.87 8.37 -1.84
N GLU A 362 -7.55 7.91 -3.04
CA GLU A 362 -7.81 8.67 -4.28
C GLU A 362 -8.05 7.77 -5.51
N ASP A 363 -8.42 8.36 -6.65
CA ASP A 363 -8.69 7.62 -7.91
C ASP A 363 -7.38 7.33 -8.69
N VAL A 364 -6.42 6.75 -7.97
CA VAL A 364 -5.01 6.60 -8.36
C VAL A 364 -4.51 5.26 -7.83
N GLY A 365 -4.06 4.37 -8.70
CA GLY A 365 -3.82 2.95 -8.36
C GLY A 365 -3.33 2.12 -9.53
N HIS A 366 -3.18 0.82 -9.30
CA HIS A 366 -3.28 -0.17 -10.39
C HIS A 366 -4.63 -0.05 -11.07
N GLN A 367 -4.78 -0.76 -12.19
CA GLN A 367 -6.06 -0.86 -12.87
C GLN A 367 -7.15 -1.31 -11.88
N ARG A 368 -8.35 -0.75 -11.91
CA ARG A 368 -8.87 0.23 -12.89
C ARG A 368 -8.57 1.71 -12.59
N GLY A 369 -7.75 2.03 -11.60
CA GLY A 369 -7.31 3.39 -11.22
C GLY A 369 -7.16 4.35 -12.39
N GLN A 370 -7.84 5.51 -12.32
CA GLN A 370 -7.81 6.47 -13.43
C GLN A 370 -6.50 7.25 -13.53
N ASN A 371 -5.78 7.38 -12.41
CA ASN A 371 -4.47 8.01 -12.36
C ASN A 371 -4.48 9.42 -12.98
N LYS A 372 -5.53 10.20 -12.70
CA LYS A 372 -5.69 11.57 -13.20
C LYS A 372 -4.49 12.41 -12.76
N SER A 373 -3.99 13.25 -13.67
CA SER A 373 -2.78 14.04 -13.41
C SER A 373 -2.91 14.99 -12.23
N ALA A 374 -4.10 15.55 -11.98
CA ALA A 374 -4.36 16.44 -10.85
C ALA A 374 -4.23 15.71 -9.51
N ASP A 375 -4.81 14.51 -9.41
CA ASP A 375 -4.79 13.67 -8.22
C ASP A 375 -3.35 13.23 -7.90
N VAL A 376 -2.63 12.72 -8.93
CA VAL A 376 -1.20 12.39 -8.87
C VAL A 376 -0.36 13.58 -8.39
N GLN A 377 -0.61 14.79 -8.89
CA GLN A 377 0.12 16.00 -8.47
C GLN A 377 -0.18 16.39 -7.02
N LEU A 378 -1.42 16.25 -6.56
CA LEU A 378 -1.81 16.52 -5.18
C LEU A 378 -1.08 15.55 -4.23
N ARG A 379 -1.15 14.24 -4.50
CA ARG A 379 -0.42 13.23 -3.75
C ARG A 379 1.07 13.53 -3.70
N ASP A 380 1.69 13.84 -4.84
CA ASP A 380 3.12 14.11 -4.92
C ASP A 380 3.53 15.31 -4.05
N ALA A 381 2.72 16.37 -4.03
CA ALA A 381 2.93 17.50 -3.14
C ALA A 381 2.92 17.07 -1.65
N ARG A 382 1.96 16.22 -1.23
CA ARG A 382 1.89 15.70 0.15
C ARG A 382 3.10 14.85 0.52
N VAL A 383 3.57 14.01 -0.41
CA VAL A 383 4.76 13.17 -0.21
C VAL A 383 6.02 14.03 -0.08
N PHE A 384 6.19 15.06 -0.91
CA PHE A 384 7.31 15.99 -0.77
C PHE A 384 7.29 16.73 0.58
N ASP A 385 6.12 17.18 1.04
CA ASP A 385 5.96 17.84 2.35
C ASP A 385 6.26 16.88 3.51
N TRP A 386 5.78 15.64 3.44
CA TRP A 386 6.06 14.60 4.44
C TRP A 386 7.56 14.35 4.59
N PHE A 387 8.26 14.21 3.46
CA PHE A 387 9.70 13.96 3.45
C PHE A 387 10.48 15.20 3.90
N ALA A 388 10.06 16.41 3.49
CA ALA A 388 10.66 17.64 4.00
C ALA A 388 10.54 17.73 5.53
N ARG A 389 9.39 17.38 6.09
CA ARG A 389 9.18 17.42 7.53
C ARG A 389 9.99 16.38 8.30
N TYR A 390 10.01 15.14 7.85
CA TYR A 390 10.50 14.00 8.63
C TYR A 390 11.88 13.50 8.21
N VAL A 391 12.23 13.56 6.91
CA VAL A 391 13.55 13.12 6.41
C VAL A 391 14.55 14.26 6.47
N LYS A 392 14.23 15.43 5.90
CA LYS A 392 15.08 16.64 6.04
C LYS A 392 15.07 17.21 7.46
N GLY A 393 13.96 17.02 8.18
CA GLY A 393 13.76 17.60 9.51
C GLY A 393 13.36 19.07 9.48
N ASP A 394 12.80 19.55 8.36
CA ASP A 394 12.32 20.92 8.22
C ASP A 394 11.03 21.11 9.02
N LYS A 395 11.13 21.78 10.17
CA LYS A 395 9.99 22.02 11.07
C LYS A 395 9.05 23.14 10.58
N SER A 396 9.43 23.88 9.53
CA SER A 396 8.56 24.91 8.95
C SER A 396 7.47 24.33 8.04
N VAL A 397 7.69 23.12 7.51
CA VAL A 397 6.72 22.39 6.71
C VAL A 397 5.66 21.76 7.62
N THR A 398 4.39 21.93 7.27
CA THR A 398 3.26 21.30 7.97
C THR A 398 2.69 20.21 7.06
N PRO A 399 3.05 18.92 7.27
CA PRO A 399 2.47 17.84 6.49
C PRO A 399 1.05 17.52 6.99
N LEU A 400 0.38 16.55 6.34
CA LEU A 400 -0.86 15.98 6.85
C LEU A 400 -0.74 15.58 8.33
N ALA A 401 -1.81 15.80 9.08
CA ALA A 401 -1.82 15.59 10.52
C ALA A 401 -1.76 14.09 10.85
N THR A 402 -1.20 13.75 12.02
CA THR A 402 -1.23 12.36 12.49
C THR A 402 -2.68 11.91 12.69
N GLY A 403 -3.02 10.77 12.10
CA GLY A 403 -4.38 10.22 12.05
C GLY A 403 -5.22 10.71 10.87
N SER A 404 -4.87 11.81 10.19
CA SER A 404 -5.78 12.34 9.18
C SER A 404 -5.89 11.46 7.93
N VAL A 405 -7.05 11.54 7.29
CA VAL A 405 -7.32 10.96 5.97
C VAL A 405 -7.62 12.11 5.01
N GLU A 406 -6.98 12.13 3.84
CA GLU A 406 -7.30 13.02 2.72
C GLU A 406 -7.86 12.18 1.57
N ALA A 407 -9.06 12.51 1.09
CA ALA A 407 -9.76 11.72 0.08
C ALA A 407 -10.10 12.53 -1.19
N LEU A 408 -9.95 11.91 -2.36
CA LEU A 408 -10.45 12.40 -3.66
C LEU A 408 -11.37 11.35 -4.28
N THR A 409 -12.53 11.74 -4.82
CA THR A 409 -13.50 10.75 -5.34
C THR A 409 -13.09 10.16 -6.69
N GLU A 410 -13.57 8.96 -6.96
CA GLU A 410 -13.74 8.45 -8.31
C GLU A 410 -14.63 9.40 -9.13
N ALA A 411 -14.32 9.56 -10.42
CA ALA A 411 -15.16 10.34 -11.33
C ALA A 411 -14.87 10.00 -12.79
N CYS A 412 -15.88 9.77 -13.62
CA CYS A 412 -15.71 9.45 -15.03
C CYS A 412 -15.85 10.67 -15.93
N GLY A 413 -14.77 11.02 -16.65
CA GLY A 413 -14.76 12.18 -17.56
C GLY A 413 -14.82 13.54 -16.87
N ALA A 414 -14.79 13.57 -15.53
CA ALA A 414 -14.81 14.77 -14.70
C ALA A 414 -13.63 14.75 -13.71
N PRO A 415 -13.22 15.92 -13.17
CA PRO A 415 -12.28 15.97 -12.05
C PRO A 415 -12.82 15.22 -10.83
N SER A 416 -11.92 14.60 -10.08
CA SER A 416 -12.22 14.03 -8.76
C SER A 416 -12.67 15.14 -7.80
N ALA A 417 -13.70 14.89 -7.00
CA ALA A 417 -14.16 15.83 -5.97
C ALA A 417 -13.27 15.71 -4.71
N GLY A 418 -13.23 16.78 -3.91
CA GLY A 418 -12.36 16.89 -2.73
C GLY A 418 -11.30 18.02 -2.89
N PRO A 419 -10.19 17.99 -2.14
CA PRO A 419 -9.84 16.99 -1.14
C PRO A 419 -10.74 17.05 0.10
N PHE A 420 -11.27 15.89 0.52
CA PHE A 420 -11.98 15.72 1.78
C PHE A 420 -10.97 15.35 2.88
N ILE A 421 -10.57 16.34 3.68
CA ILE A 421 -9.59 16.15 4.76
C ILE A 421 -10.32 16.02 6.09
N THR A 422 -10.12 14.90 6.76
CA THR A 422 -10.77 14.58 8.04
C THR A 422 -9.74 14.10 9.07
N PRO A 423 -10.02 14.23 10.38
CA PRO A 423 -9.07 13.85 11.42
C PRO A 423 -8.80 12.34 11.51
N ASN A 424 -9.67 11.50 10.95
CA ASN A 424 -9.56 10.04 10.92
C ASN A 424 -10.52 9.44 9.89
N TRP A 425 -10.39 8.13 9.64
CA TRP A 425 -11.23 7.39 8.70
C TRP A 425 -12.74 7.54 8.96
N VAL A 426 -13.18 7.34 10.21
CA VAL A 426 -14.60 7.38 10.58
C VAL A 426 -15.25 8.73 10.27
N ALA A 427 -14.48 9.82 10.36
CA ALA A 427 -14.96 11.16 10.06
C ALA A 427 -15.15 11.43 8.55
N GLN A 428 -14.68 10.57 7.65
CA GLN A 428 -14.94 10.70 6.21
C GLN A 428 -16.42 10.54 5.87
N HIS A 429 -17.13 9.71 6.63
CA HIS A 429 -18.50 9.32 6.34
C HIS A 429 -19.44 9.57 7.54
N PRO A 430 -19.80 10.84 7.80
CA PRO A 430 -20.71 11.21 8.89
C PRO A 430 -22.17 10.78 8.65
N GLY A 431 -22.51 10.31 7.45
CA GLY A 431 -23.82 9.77 7.09
C GLY A 431 -23.75 8.32 6.62
N GLU A 432 -24.93 7.70 6.51
CA GLU A 432 -25.08 6.34 6.01
C GLU A 432 -26.39 6.22 5.21
N VAL A 433 -26.31 5.64 4.02
CA VAL A 433 -27.49 5.19 3.27
C VAL A 433 -27.70 3.72 3.57
N ARG A 434 -28.93 3.34 3.94
CA ARG A 434 -29.28 1.96 4.34
C ARG A 434 -30.36 1.38 3.46
N PHE A 435 -30.27 0.08 3.24
CA PHE A 435 -31.29 -0.69 2.54
C PHE A 435 -31.48 -2.05 3.20
N ASP A 436 -32.72 -2.39 3.51
CA ASP A 436 -33.09 -3.65 4.15
C ASP A 436 -34.01 -4.48 3.22
N SER A 437 -33.76 -5.77 3.11
CA SER A 437 -34.57 -6.71 2.32
C SER A 437 -34.67 -8.06 3.02
N ALA A 438 -35.88 -8.43 3.44
CA ALA A 438 -36.15 -9.71 4.09
C ALA A 438 -36.18 -10.92 3.13
N PRO A 439 -36.82 -10.84 1.94
CA PRO A 439 -36.92 -11.98 1.03
C PRO A 439 -35.56 -12.54 0.61
N GLY A 440 -35.47 -13.87 0.58
CA GLY A 440 -34.26 -14.56 0.12
C GLY A 440 -34.10 -14.51 -1.39
N GLN A 441 -32.87 -14.32 -1.86
CA GLN A 441 -32.45 -14.56 -3.23
C GLN A 441 -31.34 -15.62 -3.26
N THR A 442 -31.27 -16.40 -4.33
CA THR A 442 -30.33 -17.52 -4.44
C THR A 442 -29.53 -17.40 -5.73
N PHE A 443 -28.25 -17.74 -5.66
CA PHE A 443 -27.38 -17.93 -6.80
C PHE A 443 -26.56 -19.22 -6.64
N THR A 444 -25.92 -19.68 -7.72
CA THR A 444 -25.04 -20.85 -7.71
C THR A 444 -23.65 -20.50 -8.21
N SER A 445 -22.73 -21.47 -8.21
CA SER A 445 -21.40 -21.33 -8.83
C SER A 445 -21.47 -21.05 -10.35
N ALA A 446 -22.65 -21.20 -10.97
CA ALA A 446 -22.89 -20.85 -12.36
C ALA A 446 -23.29 -19.37 -12.58
N GLY A 447 -23.44 -18.57 -11.52
CA GLY A 447 -23.97 -17.21 -11.56
C GLY A 447 -23.07 -16.18 -12.22
N GLY A 448 -23.65 -15.29 -13.03
CA GLY A 448 -22.95 -14.19 -13.71
C GLY A 448 -22.71 -14.39 -15.20
N ASP A 449 -22.49 -13.29 -15.91
CA ASP A 449 -22.26 -13.19 -17.35
C ASP A 449 -20.77 -12.90 -17.65
N PRO A 450 -20.07 -13.82 -18.35
CA PRO A 450 -18.68 -13.64 -18.75
C PRO A 450 -18.40 -12.40 -19.63
N ASN A 451 -19.40 -11.89 -20.37
CA ASN A 451 -19.24 -10.68 -21.17
C ASN A 451 -19.25 -9.42 -20.31
N VAL A 452 -20.13 -9.40 -19.28
CA VAL A 452 -20.14 -8.32 -18.29
C VAL A 452 -18.81 -8.33 -17.53
N ALA A 453 -18.42 -9.49 -16.99
CA ALA A 453 -17.17 -9.65 -16.26
C ALA A 453 -15.94 -9.24 -17.11
N ARG A 454 -15.88 -9.63 -18.39
CA ARG A 454 -14.81 -9.18 -19.31
C ARG A 454 -14.81 -7.66 -19.53
N THR A 455 -15.98 -7.03 -19.59
CA THR A 455 -16.08 -5.58 -19.82
C THR A 455 -15.49 -4.78 -18.66
N ILE A 456 -15.67 -5.27 -17.43
CA ILE A 456 -15.18 -4.62 -16.20
C ILE A 456 -13.92 -5.26 -15.60
N ASP A 457 -13.32 -6.21 -16.31
CA ASP A 457 -12.06 -6.83 -15.90
C ASP A 457 -10.96 -5.75 -15.81
N PRO A 458 -10.18 -5.71 -14.73
CA PRO A 458 -9.15 -4.68 -14.56
C PRO A 458 -8.02 -4.76 -15.59
N ILE A 459 -7.70 -5.94 -16.14
CA ILE A 459 -6.54 -6.13 -17.01
C ILE A 459 -6.89 -5.96 -18.50
N ALA A 460 -7.97 -6.58 -18.95
CA ALA A 460 -8.39 -6.65 -20.34
C ALA A 460 -9.70 -5.91 -20.64
N GLY A 461 -10.35 -5.32 -19.62
CA GLY A 461 -11.62 -4.60 -19.75
C GLY A 461 -11.47 -3.11 -20.10
N GLY A 462 -12.57 -2.37 -19.97
CA GLY A 462 -12.68 -0.97 -20.41
C GLY A 462 -12.19 0.09 -19.42
N GLY A 463 -11.46 -0.27 -18.35
CA GLY A 463 -11.00 0.66 -17.30
C GLY A 463 -12.15 1.15 -16.39
N ALA A 464 -11.86 2.09 -15.46
CA ALA A 464 -12.79 2.49 -14.37
C ALA A 464 -14.18 2.92 -14.85
N CYS A 465 -14.26 3.49 -16.05
CA CYS A 465 -15.48 4.06 -16.59
C CYS A 465 -16.20 3.15 -17.58
N ALA A 466 -15.80 1.88 -17.68
CA ALA A 466 -16.54 0.91 -18.46
C ALA A 466 -17.97 0.77 -17.94
N THR A 467 -18.92 0.76 -18.87
CA THR A 467 -20.35 0.61 -18.57
C THR A 467 -20.91 -0.65 -19.20
N THR A 468 -21.91 -1.25 -18.55
CA THR A 468 -22.68 -2.38 -19.07
C THR A 468 -24.17 -2.09 -18.98
N SER A 469 -25.01 -2.96 -19.57
CA SER A 469 -26.46 -2.90 -19.35
C SER A 469 -26.78 -3.14 -17.88
N ALA A 470 -27.76 -2.44 -17.32
CA ALA A 470 -28.22 -2.63 -15.95
C ALA A 470 -29.09 -3.89 -15.73
N SER A 471 -29.33 -4.66 -16.80
CA SER A 471 -30.07 -5.94 -16.73
C SER A 471 -29.47 -6.89 -15.70
N ASP A 472 -30.33 -7.63 -15.02
CA ASP A 472 -29.88 -8.69 -14.10
C ASP A 472 -29.21 -9.82 -14.89
N GLU A 473 -28.01 -10.19 -14.46
CA GLU A 473 -27.28 -11.32 -15.01
C GLU A 473 -27.94 -12.64 -14.59
N PRO A 474 -27.85 -13.71 -15.41
CA PRO A 474 -28.40 -15.01 -15.04
C PRO A 474 -27.82 -15.55 -13.73
N ASP A 475 -28.69 -16.16 -12.91
CA ASP A 475 -28.30 -16.83 -11.67
C ASP A 475 -27.49 -15.92 -10.71
N THR A 476 -27.94 -14.68 -10.55
CA THR A 476 -27.36 -13.71 -9.61
C THR A 476 -28.43 -13.19 -8.65
N ALA A 477 -28.00 -12.74 -7.48
CA ALA A 477 -28.87 -12.05 -6.52
C ALA A 477 -28.65 -10.53 -6.63
N ASN A 478 -29.72 -9.77 -6.79
CA ASN A 478 -29.67 -8.33 -7.08
C ASN A 478 -30.60 -7.54 -6.16
N TRP A 479 -30.09 -6.45 -5.57
CA TRP A 479 -30.86 -5.52 -4.76
C TRP A 479 -30.59 -4.09 -5.21
N SER A 480 -31.63 -3.46 -5.77
CA SER A 480 -31.61 -2.07 -6.18
C SER A 480 -32.16 -1.18 -5.07
N LEU A 481 -31.39 -0.16 -4.70
CA LEU A 481 -31.76 0.81 -3.69
C LEU A 481 -32.75 1.84 -4.28
N PRO A 482 -33.47 2.60 -3.44
CA PRO A 482 -34.15 3.79 -3.92
C PRO A 482 -33.17 4.72 -4.64
N ALA A 483 -33.62 5.30 -5.76
CA ALA A 483 -32.82 6.26 -6.49
C ALA A 483 -32.35 7.40 -5.58
N ALA A 484 -31.12 7.86 -5.77
CA ALA A 484 -30.59 9.03 -5.10
C ALA A 484 -31.48 10.25 -5.39
N THR A 485 -31.76 11.04 -4.36
CA THR A 485 -32.67 12.19 -4.45
C THR A 485 -31.94 13.51 -4.16
N GLY A 486 -32.59 14.65 -4.42
CA GLY A 486 -32.01 15.97 -4.16
C GLY A 486 -30.75 16.22 -4.99
N ASN A 487 -29.60 16.40 -4.32
CA ASN A 487 -28.30 16.58 -4.97
C ASN A 487 -27.52 15.27 -5.12
N GLY A 488 -28.11 14.12 -4.77
CA GLY A 488 -27.38 12.86 -4.65
C GLY A 488 -26.60 12.75 -3.34
N TYR A 489 -25.76 11.71 -3.25
CA TYR A 489 -24.86 11.49 -2.12
C TYR A 489 -23.59 10.77 -2.59
N THR A 490 -22.53 10.88 -1.78
CA THR A 490 -21.19 10.44 -2.11
C THR A 490 -20.80 9.30 -1.18
N LEU A 491 -20.77 8.07 -1.70
CA LEU A 491 -20.12 6.95 -1.02
C LEU A 491 -18.69 7.35 -0.71
N LEU A 492 -18.24 7.14 0.53
CA LEU A 492 -16.88 7.41 0.94
C LEU A 492 -16.47 6.45 2.07
N GLY A 493 -16.17 5.21 1.70
CA GLY A 493 -15.87 4.12 2.63
C GLY A 493 -16.30 2.75 2.10
N ALA A 494 -16.29 1.73 2.97
CA ALA A 494 -16.60 0.35 2.62
C ALA A 494 -18.11 0.04 2.65
N PRO A 495 -18.75 -0.31 1.51
CA PRO A 495 -20.10 -0.86 1.51
C PRO A 495 -20.15 -2.13 2.35
N THR A 496 -21.07 -2.19 3.32
CA THR A 496 -21.16 -3.30 4.28
C THR A 496 -22.43 -4.10 4.05
N VAL A 497 -22.27 -5.42 3.82
CA VAL A 497 -23.38 -6.36 3.70
C VAL A 497 -23.53 -7.15 5.00
N ILE A 498 -24.74 -7.17 5.53
CA ILE A 498 -25.10 -7.92 6.74
C ILE A 498 -26.32 -8.77 6.40
N ALA A 499 -26.16 -10.09 6.30
CA ALA A 499 -27.25 -10.95 5.84
C ALA A 499 -27.21 -12.33 6.48
N ASP A 500 -28.33 -13.04 6.41
CA ASP A 500 -28.38 -14.46 6.69
C ASP A 500 -28.00 -15.21 5.41
N VAL A 501 -26.89 -15.92 5.45
CA VAL A 501 -26.31 -16.67 4.34
C VAL A 501 -26.51 -18.16 4.60
N ALA A 502 -27.20 -18.85 3.70
CA ALA A 502 -27.31 -20.31 3.70
C ALA A 502 -26.47 -20.88 2.57
N VAL A 503 -25.51 -21.74 2.92
CA VAL A 503 -24.50 -22.27 2.01
C VAL A 503 -24.66 -23.78 1.86
N SER A 504 -24.61 -24.26 0.63
CA SER A 504 -24.63 -25.69 0.31
C SER A 504 -23.65 -26.00 -0.84
N GLY A 505 -23.06 -27.20 -0.82
CA GLY A 505 -22.07 -27.62 -1.82
C GLY A 505 -20.62 -27.39 -1.35
N GLU A 506 -19.71 -27.34 -2.31
CA GLU A 506 -18.26 -27.30 -2.07
C GLU A 506 -17.64 -25.99 -2.56
N PHE A 507 -16.62 -25.52 -1.82
CA PHE A 507 -15.83 -24.32 -2.14
C PHE A 507 -16.69 -23.08 -2.49
N PRO A 508 -17.63 -22.70 -1.60
CA PRO A 508 -18.47 -21.53 -1.82
C PRO A 508 -17.61 -20.28 -1.99
N GLU A 509 -18.02 -19.42 -2.91
CA GLU A 509 -17.50 -18.07 -3.04
C GLU A 509 -18.64 -17.11 -3.33
N VAL A 510 -18.44 -15.86 -2.92
CA VAL A 510 -19.30 -14.74 -3.25
C VAL A 510 -18.43 -13.69 -3.90
N ALA A 511 -18.65 -13.46 -5.20
CA ALA A 511 -18.20 -12.23 -5.81
C ALA A 511 -19.26 -11.16 -5.59
N GLU A 512 -18.79 -9.94 -5.37
CA GLU A 512 -19.62 -8.81 -4.95
C GLU A 512 -19.38 -7.65 -5.89
N ARG A 513 -20.46 -7.01 -6.34
CA ARG A 513 -20.37 -5.80 -7.16
C ARG A 513 -21.40 -4.78 -6.68
N LEU A 514 -20.95 -3.55 -6.46
CA LEU A 514 -21.81 -2.39 -6.28
C LEU A 514 -21.77 -1.57 -7.57
N TRP A 515 -22.94 -1.36 -8.14
CA TRP A 515 -23.14 -0.64 -9.38
C TRP A 515 -23.82 0.70 -9.14
N ASP A 516 -23.44 1.71 -9.91
CA ASP A 516 -24.22 2.92 -10.13
C ASP A 516 -25.03 2.78 -11.42
N VAL A 517 -26.35 2.66 -11.30
CA VAL A 517 -27.27 2.53 -12.44
C VAL A 517 -27.84 3.89 -12.82
N GLY A 518 -27.50 4.34 -14.03
CA GLY A 518 -28.00 5.58 -14.60
C GLY A 518 -29.44 5.48 -15.11
N PRO A 519 -30.13 6.62 -15.29
CA PRO A 519 -31.50 6.67 -15.85
C PRO A 519 -31.56 6.24 -17.32
N ASP A 520 -30.42 6.12 -18.00
CA ASP A 520 -30.27 5.61 -19.35
C ASP A 520 -30.28 4.06 -19.44
N GLY A 521 -30.29 3.38 -18.28
CA GLY A 521 -30.26 1.92 -18.19
C GLY A 521 -28.86 1.31 -18.28
N ASN A 522 -27.81 2.12 -18.29
CA ASN A 522 -26.43 1.65 -18.15
C ASN A 522 -26.00 1.65 -16.69
N GLN A 523 -24.98 0.85 -16.38
CA GLN A 523 -24.40 0.78 -15.05
C GLN A 523 -22.87 0.87 -15.07
N THR A 524 -22.30 1.51 -14.06
CA THR A 524 -20.84 1.64 -13.83
C THR A 524 -20.46 0.96 -12.53
N LEU A 525 -19.37 0.18 -12.53
CA LEU A 525 -18.88 -0.50 -11.33
C LEU A 525 -18.25 0.52 -10.38
N VAL A 526 -18.80 0.62 -9.17
CA VAL A 526 -18.37 1.52 -8.10
C VAL A 526 -17.41 0.82 -7.14
N ALA A 527 -17.79 -0.36 -6.66
CA ALA A 527 -16.96 -1.15 -5.75
C ALA A 527 -17.16 -2.63 -6.05
N ARG A 528 -16.16 -3.45 -5.70
CA ARG A 528 -16.22 -4.91 -5.80
C ARG A 528 -15.57 -5.58 -4.60
N GLY A 529 -15.81 -6.87 -4.43
CA GLY A 529 -15.25 -7.68 -3.36
C GLY A 529 -15.27 -9.17 -3.70
N LEU A 530 -14.48 -9.93 -2.94
CA LEU A 530 -14.45 -11.39 -3.00
C LEU A 530 -14.49 -11.92 -1.58
N TYR A 531 -15.45 -12.81 -1.30
CA TYR A 531 -15.68 -13.35 0.03
C TYR A 531 -15.81 -14.87 0.01
N ARG A 532 -15.25 -15.52 1.03
CA ARG A 532 -15.36 -16.97 1.27
C ARG A 532 -16.26 -17.24 2.49
N PRO A 533 -17.51 -17.67 2.26
CA PRO A 533 -18.35 -18.17 3.33
C PRO A 533 -17.75 -19.44 3.94
N ASP A 534 -17.59 -19.47 5.26
CA ASP A 534 -17.12 -20.64 6.00
C ASP A 534 -18.25 -21.52 6.53
N ALA A 535 -19.42 -20.94 6.82
CA ALA A 535 -20.59 -21.64 7.33
C ALA A 535 -21.89 -20.90 7.00
N SER A 536 -23.03 -21.58 7.13
CA SER A 536 -24.33 -20.90 7.10
C SER A 536 -24.55 -20.08 8.38
N GLY A 537 -25.20 -18.92 8.27
CA GLY A 537 -25.58 -18.08 9.40
C GLY A 537 -25.61 -16.59 9.07
N ARG A 538 -25.74 -15.76 10.10
CA ARG A 538 -25.61 -14.31 9.99
C ARG A 538 -24.15 -13.97 9.71
N GLN A 539 -23.89 -13.31 8.59
CA GLN A 539 -22.55 -12.91 8.18
C GLN A 539 -22.46 -11.40 7.95
N VAL A 540 -21.23 -10.89 8.08
CA VAL A 540 -20.84 -9.51 7.80
C VAL A 540 -19.61 -9.57 6.91
N PHE A 541 -19.68 -8.89 5.78
CA PHE A 541 -18.56 -8.70 4.87
C PHE A 541 -18.67 -7.33 4.19
N GLN A 542 -17.56 -6.88 3.64
CA GLN A 542 -17.45 -5.58 3.01
C GLN A 542 -16.90 -5.73 1.59
N LEU A 543 -17.45 -4.92 0.68
CA LEU A 543 -16.79 -4.64 -0.58
C LEU A 543 -15.58 -3.74 -0.30
N HIS A 544 -14.60 -3.73 -1.21
CA HIS A 544 -13.49 -2.78 -1.11
C HIS A 544 -14.01 -1.34 -0.98
N PRO A 545 -13.36 -0.47 -0.18
CA PRO A 545 -13.79 0.91 -0.01
C PRO A 545 -13.85 1.66 -1.34
N GLY A 546 -14.92 2.43 -1.56
CA GLY A 546 -15.12 3.26 -2.75
C GLY A 546 -15.36 4.73 -2.39
N ALA A 547 -15.20 5.60 -3.39
CA ALA A 547 -15.48 7.02 -3.29
C ALA A 547 -16.25 7.54 -4.51
N TRP A 548 -17.57 7.34 -4.56
CA TRP A 548 -18.38 7.60 -5.75
C TRP A 548 -19.62 8.45 -5.45
N HIS A 549 -19.91 9.42 -6.32
CA HIS A 549 -21.10 10.24 -6.21
C HIS A 549 -22.27 9.64 -7.00
N PHE A 550 -23.28 9.13 -6.28
CA PHE A 550 -24.56 8.72 -6.86
C PHE A 550 -25.42 9.96 -7.13
N ALA A 551 -25.48 10.36 -8.40
CA ALA A 551 -26.24 11.53 -8.83
C ALA A 551 -27.76 11.33 -8.65
N ALA A 552 -28.50 12.42 -8.52
CA ALA A 552 -29.95 12.34 -8.40
C ALA A 552 -30.59 11.57 -9.59
N GLY A 553 -31.48 10.63 -9.28
CA GLY A 553 -32.11 9.71 -10.24
C GLY A 553 -31.31 8.44 -10.52
N HIS A 554 -30.05 8.36 -10.11
CA HIS A 554 -29.26 7.14 -10.19
C HIS A 554 -29.60 6.16 -9.07
N VAL A 555 -29.38 4.88 -9.31
CA VAL A 555 -29.73 3.79 -8.40
C VAL A 555 -28.50 2.95 -8.04
N PRO A 556 -28.06 2.93 -6.77
CA PRO A 556 -27.11 1.92 -6.32
C PRO A 556 -27.72 0.53 -6.41
N LYS A 557 -26.99 -0.41 -6.99
CA LYS A 557 -27.40 -1.81 -7.12
C LYS A 557 -26.31 -2.72 -6.58
N LEU A 558 -26.62 -3.46 -5.52
CA LEU A 558 -25.79 -4.56 -5.04
C LEU A 558 -26.10 -5.81 -5.84
N GLN A 559 -25.05 -6.45 -6.36
CA GLN A 559 -25.11 -7.74 -7.01
C GLN A 559 -24.18 -8.71 -6.29
N LEU A 560 -24.71 -9.88 -5.92
CA LEU A 560 -23.96 -11.02 -5.40
C LEU A 560 -24.07 -12.16 -6.41
N LEU A 561 -22.93 -12.77 -6.74
CA LEU A 561 -22.82 -13.76 -7.80
C LEU A 561 -21.76 -14.82 -7.48
N GLY A 562 -21.88 -15.99 -8.11
CA GLY A 562 -21.00 -17.13 -7.83
C GLY A 562 -19.66 -17.11 -8.56
N ARG A 563 -19.46 -16.22 -9.54
CA ARG A 563 -18.16 -16.02 -10.22
C ARG A 563 -18.04 -14.64 -10.85
N ASP A 564 -16.86 -14.03 -10.76
CA ASP A 564 -16.50 -12.79 -11.47
C ASP A 564 -15.25 -13.02 -12.35
N ALA A 565 -15.22 -14.13 -13.08
CA ALA A 565 -14.10 -14.47 -13.96
C ALA A 565 -14.12 -13.59 -15.23
N PRO A 566 -12.98 -12.98 -15.63
CA PRO A 566 -11.62 -13.35 -15.22
C PRO A 566 -11.00 -12.52 -14.08
N TYR A 567 -11.74 -11.63 -13.40
CA TYR A 567 -11.19 -10.91 -12.25
C TYR A 567 -10.90 -11.86 -11.08
N GLY A 568 -11.92 -12.54 -10.58
CA GLY A 568 -11.79 -13.61 -9.60
C GLY A 568 -11.83 -14.97 -10.27
N ARG A 569 -10.93 -15.88 -9.90
CA ARG A 569 -10.94 -17.26 -10.39
C ARG A 569 -12.26 -17.91 -10.01
N ALA A 570 -12.97 -18.48 -10.97
CA ALA A 570 -14.18 -19.24 -10.66
C ALA A 570 -13.84 -20.48 -9.82
N SER A 571 -14.62 -20.74 -8.77
CA SER A 571 -14.49 -21.92 -7.92
C SER A 571 -14.50 -23.23 -8.73
N ASN A 572 -13.64 -24.19 -8.34
CA ASN A 572 -13.70 -25.57 -8.84
C ASN A 572 -14.95 -26.32 -8.34
N GLY A 573 -15.62 -25.81 -7.30
CA GLY A 573 -16.75 -26.42 -6.64
C GLY A 573 -18.09 -26.14 -7.32
N THR A 574 -19.08 -26.96 -6.95
CA THR A 574 -20.49 -26.66 -7.21
C THR A 574 -21.16 -26.30 -5.90
N PHE A 575 -21.76 -25.11 -5.84
CA PHE A 575 -22.42 -24.61 -4.64
C PHE A 575 -23.68 -23.83 -4.97
N SER A 576 -24.53 -23.66 -3.95
CA SER A 576 -25.64 -22.71 -3.96
C SER A 576 -25.65 -21.92 -2.67
N ILE A 577 -25.87 -20.61 -2.80
CA ILE A 577 -25.93 -19.66 -1.69
C ILE A 577 -27.27 -18.94 -1.75
N SER A 578 -28.01 -18.99 -0.65
CA SER A 578 -29.21 -18.17 -0.44
C SER A 578 -28.92 -17.06 0.56
N VAL A 579 -29.29 -15.84 0.21
CA VAL A 579 -29.07 -14.62 1.01
C VAL A 579 -30.41 -14.02 1.34
N SER A 580 -30.71 -13.88 2.63
CA SER A 580 -31.97 -13.33 3.15
C SER A 580 -31.72 -12.38 4.31
N ASN A 581 -32.73 -11.62 4.73
CA ASN A 581 -32.62 -10.65 5.82
C ASN A 581 -31.41 -9.70 5.67
N LEU A 582 -31.18 -9.29 4.42
CA LEU A 582 -30.06 -8.46 3.99
C LEU A 582 -30.26 -7.03 4.50
N GLN A 583 -29.19 -6.47 5.04
CA GLN A 583 -29.00 -5.06 5.26
C GLN A 583 -27.72 -4.64 4.52
N LEU A 584 -27.86 -3.72 3.57
CA LEU A 584 -26.74 -3.02 2.95
C LEU A 584 -26.58 -1.65 3.61
N ARG A 585 -25.35 -1.31 3.98
CA ARG A 585 -24.99 0.01 4.50
C ARG A 585 -23.92 0.63 3.61
N LEU A 586 -24.20 1.83 3.12
CA LEU A 586 -23.26 2.64 2.33
C LEU A 586 -22.80 3.82 3.20
N PRO A 587 -21.53 3.86 3.64
CA PRO A 587 -20.99 5.03 4.34
C PRO A 587 -20.87 6.21 3.37
N VAL A 588 -21.47 7.36 3.71
CA VAL A 588 -21.50 8.53 2.82
C VAL A 588 -20.96 9.80 3.48
N HIS A 589 -20.37 10.68 2.67
CA HIS A 589 -19.75 11.92 3.12
C HIS A 589 -20.76 12.94 3.65
N GLU A 590 -21.98 12.93 3.13
CA GLU A 590 -23.04 13.86 3.52
C GLU A 590 -23.49 13.59 4.96
N SER A 591 -23.82 14.65 5.69
CA SER A 591 -24.45 14.51 7.01
C SER A 591 -25.89 14.03 6.88
N ALA A 592 -26.40 13.36 7.92
CA ALA A 592 -27.78 12.94 7.99
C ALA A 592 -28.75 14.09 7.68
N ASP A 593 -29.66 13.88 6.73
CA ASP A 593 -30.62 14.88 6.26
C ASP A 593 -32.06 14.60 6.78
N GLY A 594 -32.23 13.51 7.54
CA GLY A 594 -33.52 13.07 8.06
C GLY A 594 -34.41 12.36 7.03
N SER A 595 -33.85 12.04 5.85
CA SER A 595 -34.51 11.35 4.75
C SER A 595 -33.69 10.16 4.25
N GLN A 596 -33.04 10.26 3.08
CA GLN A 596 -32.26 9.18 2.48
C GLN A 596 -30.90 8.98 3.17
N VAL A 597 -30.24 10.06 3.59
CA VAL A 597 -28.99 10.00 4.35
C VAL A 597 -29.30 10.00 5.84
N LEU A 598 -28.90 8.93 6.51
CA LEU A 598 -29.24 8.67 7.91
C LEU A 598 -28.00 8.81 8.79
N THR A 599 -28.20 8.96 10.10
CA THR A 599 -27.09 8.87 11.06
C THR A 599 -26.51 7.45 11.01
N PRO A 600 -25.17 7.28 10.92
CA PRO A 600 -24.54 5.98 10.90
C PRO A 600 -24.93 5.13 12.11
N LEU A 601 -25.25 3.87 11.86
CA LEU A 601 -25.38 2.90 12.93
C LEU A 601 -24.01 2.54 13.51
N PRO A 602 -23.96 2.03 14.75
CA PRO A 602 -22.76 1.38 15.26
C PRO A 602 -22.29 0.26 14.30
N PRO A 603 -20.96 0.04 14.19
CA PRO A 603 -20.41 -0.99 13.34
C PRO A 603 -20.96 -2.37 13.75
N PRO A 604 -21.27 -3.26 12.79
CA PRO A 604 -21.81 -4.59 13.05
C PRO A 604 -20.74 -5.58 13.55
N ALA A 605 -19.86 -5.13 14.46
CA ALA A 605 -18.78 -5.92 15.00
C ALA A 605 -19.26 -6.88 16.11
N SER A 606 -18.65 -8.06 16.18
CA SER A 606 -18.88 -8.99 17.30
C SER A 606 -18.29 -8.43 18.60
N CYS A 607 -18.82 -8.83 19.77
CA CYS A 607 -18.35 -8.31 21.06
C CYS A 607 -16.86 -8.62 21.35
N GLY A 608 -16.30 -9.65 20.74
CA GLY A 608 -14.89 -10.02 20.88
C GLY A 608 -13.95 -9.32 19.91
N ALA A 609 -14.49 -8.64 18.88
CA ALA A 609 -13.68 -7.97 17.88
C ALA A 609 -12.91 -6.79 18.48
N GLN A 610 -11.65 -6.64 18.06
CA GLN A 610 -10.90 -5.43 18.34
C GLN A 610 -11.30 -4.36 17.31
N LEU A 611 -11.98 -3.32 17.76
CA LEU A 611 -12.40 -2.23 16.87
C LEU A 611 -11.21 -1.39 16.40
N ALA A 612 -11.36 -0.80 15.21
CA ALA A 612 -10.49 0.27 14.75
C ALA A 612 -10.53 1.47 15.73
N PRO A 613 -9.46 2.28 15.80
CA PRO A 613 -9.45 3.50 16.59
C PRO A 613 -10.63 4.42 16.24
N ASP A 614 -11.04 5.25 17.19
CA ASP A 614 -12.16 6.22 17.08
C ASP A 614 -13.57 5.61 17.05
N LEU A 615 -13.71 4.30 16.88
CA LEU A 615 -14.98 3.59 17.04
C LEU A 615 -15.25 3.22 18.51
N ARG A 616 -16.52 3.27 18.90
CA ARG A 616 -16.97 2.84 20.23
C ARG A 616 -17.47 1.40 20.18
N LYS A 617 -17.22 0.65 21.26
CA LYS A 617 -17.75 -0.73 21.41
C LYS A 617 -19.29 -0.73 21.24
N PRO A 618 -19.86 -1.77 20.60
CA PRO A 618 -21.31 -1.91 20.51
C PRO A 618 -21.96 -1.93 21.89
N ALA A 619 -23.15 -1.35 22.00
CA ALA A 619 -23.93 -1.38 23.23
C ALA A 619 -24.23 -2.85 23.63
N GLY A 620 -24.08 -3.18 24.92
CA GLY A 620 -24.30 -4.54 25.43
C GLY A 620 -23.05 -5.42 25.50
N CYS A 621 -21.93 -5.03 24.87
CA CYS A 621 -20.64 -5.74 24.98
C CYS A 621 -19.79 -5.30 26.20
N GLY A 622 -20.39 -4.56 27.14
CA GLY A 622 -19.76 -4.11 28.38
C GLY A 622 -19.82 -5.18 29.47
N GLY A 623 -18.93 -6.16 29.45
CA GLY A 623 -18.71 -7.14 30.51
C GLY A 623 -17.22 -7.21 30.86
N HIS A 624 -16.90 -7.13 32.15
CA HIS A 624 -15.53 -7.11 32.69
C HIS A 624 -14.62 -8.23 32.14
N PRO A 625 -13.33 -7.96 31.87
CA PRO A 625 -12.34 -9.03 31.88
C PRO A 625 -12.26 -9.58 33.31
N LYS A 626 -12.37 -10.90 33.46
CA LYS A 626 -11.82 -11.60 34.62
C LYS A 626 -10.45 -12.14 34.24
#